data_AF-A0A8S9Y4Y8-F1
#
_entry.id   AF-A0A8S9Y4Y8-F1
#
_cell.length_a   1.000
_cell.length_b   1.000
_cell.length_c   1.000
_cell.angle_alpha   90.00
_cell.angle_beta   90.00
_cell.angle_gamma   90.00
#
_symmetry.space_group_name_H-M   'P 1'
#
loop_
_entity.id
_entity.type
_entity.pdbx_description
1 polymer ?
#
loop_
_entity_poly.entity_id
_entity_poly.type
_entity_poly.pdbx_seq_one_letter_code
_entity_poly.pdbx_strand_id
1 'polypeptide(L)'
;MNVDDFRKWEDGSSKYKLKKMDNRPYLAELVRLKAERSKYFRYFAKQHNTSDFEELHFLKKSMEKGIQLPETNTTARGVPPEKKADIIAKLGRLIPPNRLPFWENLPTDKNSADLITTQEN
;
A
#
# COMPACT_ATOMS: atom_id res chain seq x y z
N MET A 1 -8.30 -12.48 12.04
CA MET A 1 -7.96 -11.85 10.77
C MET A 1 -6.99 -12.78 10.09
N ASN A 2 -7.42 -13.37 9.00
CA ASN A 2 -6.67 -14.38 8.29
C ASN A 2 -5.90 -13.73 7.13
N VAL A 3 -4.85 -14.39 6.65
CA VAL A 3 -4.02 -13.85 5.56
C VAL A 3 -4.84 -13.71 4.26
N ASP A 4 -5.82 -14.58 4.08
CA ASP A 4 -6.73 -14.60 2.93
C ASP A 4 -7.80 -13.50 2.96
N ASP A 5 -7.93 -12.75 4.05
CA ASP A 5 -8.72 -11.51 4.09
C ASP A 5 -8.08 -10.39 3.24
N PHE A 6 -6.80 -10.53 2.88
CA PHE A 6 -6.01 -9.52 2.17
C PHE A 6 -5.78 -9.89 0.71
N ARG A 7 -5.66 -8.88 -0.16
CA ARG A 7 -5.43 -9.08 -1.61
C ARG A 7 -4.25 -8.28 -2.12
N LYS A 8 -3.60 -8.79 -3.16
CA LYS A 8 -2.44 -8.19 -3.83
C LYS A 8 -2.87 -7.16 -4.87
N TRP A 9 -3.26 -5.97 -4.42
CA TRP A 9 -3.58 -4.87 -5.33
C TRP A 9 -2.33 -4.36 -6.04
N GLU A 10 -2.29 -4.48 -7.36
CA GLU A 10 -1.25 -3.89 -8.17
C GLU A 10 -1.50 -2.41 -8.45
N ASP A 11 -0.42 -1.65 -8.67
CA ASP A 11 -0.52 -0.28 -9.17
C ASP A 11 -1.03 -0.26 -10.61
N GLY A 12 -2.29 0.16 -10.76
CA GLY A 12 -2.95 0.38 -12.04
C GLY A 12 -2.53 1.66 -12.76
N SER A 13 -1.65 2.47 -12.18
CA SER A 13 -1.24 3.76 -12.75
C SER A 13 -0.30 3.59 -13.94
N SER A 14 -0.54 4.36 -14.99
CA SER A 14 0.34 4.47 -16.15
C SER A 14 1.43 5.50 -15.87
N LYS A 15 2.65 5.01 -15.58
CA LYS A 15 3.83 5.86 -15.41
C LYS A 15 4.06 6.78 -16.63
N TYR A 16 3.75 6.31 -17.84
CA TYR A 16 3.84 7.12 -19.05
C TYR A 16 2.83 8.27 -19.05
N LYS A 17 1.55 8.01 -18.76
CA LYS A 17 0.52 9.07 -18.68
C LYS A 17 0.88 10.09 -17.60
N LEU A 18 1.32 9.61 -16.43
CA LEU A 18 1.74 10.46 -15.31
C LEU A 18 2.95 11.35 -15.64
N LYS A 19 3.92 10.85 -16.42
CA LYS A 19 5.09 11.63 -16.84
C LYS A 19 4.76 12.69 -17.89
N LYS A 20 3.73 12.46 -18.72
CA LYS A 20 3.29 13.39 -19.78
C LYS A 20 2.26 14.41 -19.32
N MET A 21 1.88 14.38 -18.05
CA MET A 21 0.88 15.27 -17.50
C MET A 21 1.54 16.58 -17.08
N ASP A 22 1.22 17.67 -17.78
CA ASP A 22 1.84 18.98 -17.55
C ASP A 22 1.56 19.54 -16.15
N ASN A 23 0.34 19.33 -15.64
CA ASN A 23 -0.08 19.74 -14.29
C ASN A 23 -0.40 18.50 -13.44
N ARG A 24 0.57 17.62 -13.21
CA ARG A 24 0.36 16.45 -12.35
C ARG A 24 0.05 16.91 -10.92
N PRO A 25 -1.17 16.70 -10.39
CA PRO A 25 -1.50 17.15 -9.05
C PRO A 25 -0.81 16.26 -8.01
N TYR A 26 -0.23 16.89 -7.00
CA TYR A 26 0.22 16.19 -5.79
C TYR A 26 -0.95 16.00 -4.83
N LEU A 27 -0.92 14.94 -4.04
CA LEU A 27 -1.98 14.65 -3.06
C LEU A 27 -2.20 15.83 -2.09
N ALA A 28 -1.14 16.55 -1.74
CA ALA A 28 -1.21 17.74 -0.88
C ALA A 28 -2.00 18.91 -1.50
N GLU A 29 -2.15 18.94 -2.82
CA GLU A 29 -2.90 19.99 -3.55
C GLU A 29 -4.35 19.60 -3.81
N LEU A 30 -4.72 18.33 -3.58
CA LEU A 30 -6.04 17.81 -3.87
C LEU A 30 -6.99 18.12 -2.72
N VAL A 31 -8.01 18.94 -2.99
CA VAL A 31 -9.01 19.34 -1.99
C VAL A 31 -10.30 18.53 -2.15
N ARG A 32 -10.71 18.30 -3.40
CA ARG A 32 -11.91 17.50 -3.71
C ARG A 32 -11.59 16.46 -4.76
N LEU A 33 -12.13 15.26 -4.56
CA LEU A 33 -12.12 14.19 -5.55
C LEU A 33 -13.55 13.84 -5.91
N LYS A 34 -13.79 13.70 -7.21
CA LYS A 34 -15.05 13.22 -7.75
C LYS A 34 -14.76 12.01 -8.63
N ALA A 35 -15.52 10.94 -8.39
CA ALA A 35 -15.54 9.76 -9.24
C ALA A 35 -16.97 9.59 -9.76
N GLU A 36 -17.09 9.26 -11.03
CA GLU A 36 -18.39 9.01 -11.66
C GLU A 36 -18.49 7.53 -11.99
N ARG A 37 -19.67 6.95 -11.72
CA ARG A 37 -19.92 5.54 -12.04
C ARG A 37 -19.71 5.32 -13.55
N SER A 38 -19.10 4.19 -13.88
CA SER A 38 -18.76 3.80 -15.26
C SER A 38 -17.70 4.67 -15.95
N LYS A 39 -17.05 5.60 -15.23
CA LYS A 39 -15.85 6.30 -15.72
C LYS A 39 -14.59 5.74 -15.06
N TYR A 40 -13.54 5.57 -15.86
CA TYR A 40 -12.23 5.02 -15.44
C TYR A 40 -11.17 6.11 -15.25
N PHE A 41 -11.61 7.35 -15.07
CA PHE A 41 -10.77 8.49 -14.75
C PHE A 41 -11.40 9.24 -13.58
N ARG A 42 -10.57 10.02 -12.89
CA ARG A 42 -11.01 10.79 -11.73
C ARG A 42 -11.10 12.26 -12.10
N TYR A 43 -11.86 12.99 -11.31
CA TYR A 43 -11.93 14.43 -11.36
C TYR A 43 -11.37 14.97 -10.05
N PHE A 44 -10.64 16.08 -10.11
CA PHE A 44 -10.14 16.74 -8.92
C PHE A 44 -10.31 18.25 -8.96
N ALA A 45 -10.32 18.86 -7.76
CA ALA A 45 -10.24 20.30 -7.61
C ALA A 45 -9.23 20.66 -6.52
N LYS A 46 -8.50 21.76 -6.74
CA LYS A 46 -7.54 22.33 -5.77
C LYS A 46 -8.17 23.35 -4.81
N GLN A 47 -9.47 23.59 -4.92
CA GLN A 47 -10.23 24.54 -4.10
C GLN A 47 -11.55 23.93 -3.62
N HIS A 48 -12.01 24.32 -2.43
CA HIS A 48 -13.26 23.79 -1.86
C HIS A 48 -14.51 24.24 -2.62
N ASN A 49 -14.61 25.54 -2.94
CA ASN A 49 -15.83 26.17 -3.43
C ASN A 49 -15.83 26.39 -4.95
N THR A 50 -15.30 25.44 -5.71
CA THR A 50 -15.33 25.49 -7.17
C THR A 50 -16.26 24.41 -7.76
N SER A 51 -16.90 24.74 -8.87
CA SER A 51 -17.55 23.78 -9.77
C SER A 51 -16.56 23.15 -10.75
N ASP A 52 -15.37 23.72 -10.85
CA ASP A 52 -14.41 23.39 -11.89
C ASP A 52 -13.54 22.24 -11.42
N PHE A 53 -13.75 21.10 -12.05
CA PHE A 53 -12.96 19.91 -11.84
C PHE A 53 -12.05 19.68 -13.04
N GLU A 54 -10.79 19.39 -12.76
CA GLU A 54 -9.82 18.92 -13.74
C GLU A 54 -9.89 17.39 -13.85
N GLU A 55 -9.73 16.87 -15.07
CA GLU A 55 -9.71 15.43 -15.33
C GLU A 55 -8.32 14.83 -15.09
N LEU A 56 -8.28 13.73 -14.34
CA LEU A 56 -7.08 12.96 -14.04
C LEU A 56 -7.15 11.59 -14.73
N HIS A 57 -6.51 11.51 -15.89
CA HIS A 57 -6.36 10.29 -16.68
C HIS A 57 -5.04 9.60 -16.36
N PHE A 58 -5.02 8.76 -15.33
CA PHE A 58 -3.79 8.12 -14.85
C PHE A 58 -3.78 6.60 -14.99
N LEU A 59 -4.90 5.93 -15.28
CA LEU A 59 -4.93 4.47 -15.36
C LEU A 59 -4.25 3.91 -16.63
N LYS A 60 -3.69 2.70 -16.50
CA LYS A 60 -3.28 1.86 -17.65
C LYS A 60 -4.51 1.48 -18.48
N LYS A 61 -4.37 1.41 -19.80
CA LYS A 61 -5.45 1.04 -20.73
C LYS A 61 -6.05 -0.36 -20.44
N SER A 62 -5.27 -1.27 -19.86
CA SER A 62 -5.76 -2.58 -19.41
C SER A 62 -6.81 -2.46 -18.29
N MET A 63 -6.65 -1.50 -17.37
CA MET A 63 -7.56 -1.29 -16.24
C MET A 63 -8.89 -0.63 -16.66
N GLU A 64 -8.90 0.07 -17.80
CA GLU A 64 -10.11 0.70 -18.36
C GLU A 64 -11.09 -0.34 -18.94
N LYS A 65 -10.64 -1.59 -19.17
CA LYS A 65 -11.49 -2.69 -19.66
C LYS A 65 -12.22 -3.44 -18.55
N GLY A 66 -11.99 -3.06 -17.29
CA GLY A 66 -12.50 -3.74 -16.11
C GLY A 66 -11.38 -3.98 -15.10
N ILE A 67 -11.71 -3.86 -13.82
CA ILE A 67 -10.77 -4.14 -12.72
C ILE A 67 -10.94 -5.62 -12.37
N GLN A 68 -9.92 -6.42 -12.64
CA GLN A 68 -9.88 -7.80 -12.17
C GLN A 68 -9.65 -7.83 -10.66
N LEU A 69 -10.29 -8.78 -10.00
CA LEU A 69 -10.09 -8.99 -8.57
C LEU A 69 -8.67 -9.51 -8.35
N PRO A 70 -7.84 -8.85 -7.53
CA PRO A 70 -6.48 -9.31 -7.32
C PRO A 70 -6.46 -10.63 -6.56
N GLU A 71 -5.37 -11.37 -6.75
CA GLU A 71 -5.11 -12.60 -6.02
C GLU A 71 -5.11 -12.35 -4.51
N THR A 72 -5.70 -13.30 -3.80
CA THR A 72 -5.68 -13.34 -2.35
C THR A 72 -4.26 -13.61 -1.86
N ASN A 73 -3.87 -12.99 -0.74
CA ASN A 73 -2.62 -13.32 -0.08
C ASN A 73 -2.68 -14.74 0.46
N THR A 74 -1.67 -15.54 0.15
CA THR A 74 -1.53 -16.92 0.64
C THR A 74 -0.47 -17.02 1.73
N THR A 75 0.41 -16.02 1.83
CA THR A 75 1.53 -15.99 2.78
C THR A 75 1.46 -14.74 3.63
N ALA A 76 1.63 -14.91 4.94
CA ALA A 76 1.82 -13.79 5.84
C ALA A 76 3.15 -13.11 5.49
N ARG A 77 3.17 -11.78 5.41
CA ARG A 77 4.41 -11.04 5.14
C ARG A 77 5.50 -11.34 6.16
N GLY A 78 5.13 -11.43 7.44
CA GLY A 78 6.04 -11.77 8.54
C GLY A 78 7.25 -10.84 8.67
N VAL A 79 8.19 -11.24 9.53
CA VAL A 79 9.49 -10.58 9.70
C VAL A 79 10.64 -11.56 9.41
N PRO A 80 11.87 -11.08 9.15
CA PRO A 80 13.01 -11.97 9.02
C PRO A 80 13.18 -12.84 10.29
N PRO A 81 13.40 -14.17 10.15
CA PRO A 81 13.55 -15.07 11.29
C PRO A 81 14.63 -14.61 12.29
N GLU A 82 15.73 -14.09 11.76
CA GLU A 82 16.86 -13.58 12.55
C GLU A 82 16.47 -12.37 13.39
N LYS A 83 15.64 -11.46 12.86
CA LYS A 83 15.16 -10.29 13.58
C LYS A 83 14.21 -10.65 14.70
N LYS A 84 13.30 -11.61 14.45
CA LYS A 84 12.44 -12.16 15.51
C LYS A 84 13.26 -12.77 16.64
N ALA A 85 14.27 -13.58 16.30
CA ALA A 85 15.15 -14.18 17.29
C ALA A 85 15.91 -13.12 18.10
N ASP A 86 16.44 -12.09 17.44
CA ASP A 86 17.18 -10.99 18.09
C ASP A 86 16.27 -10.19 19.05
N ILE A 87 15.03 -9.89 18.64
CA ILE A 87 14.03 -9.22 19.49
C ILE A 87 13.74 -10.05 20.74
N ILE A 88 13.48 -11.34 20.58
CA ILE A 88 13.17 -12.23 21.72
C ILE A 88 14.40 -12.35 22.64
N ALA A 89 15.62 -12.45 22.09
CA ALA A 89 16.84 -12.56 22.88
C ALA A 89 17.12 -11.29 23.70
N LYS A 90 16.96 -10.10 23.10
CA LYS A 90 17.28 -8.81 23.74
C LYS A 90 16.15 -8.31 24.64
N LEU A 91 14.91 -8.39 24.17
CA LEU A 91 13.75 -7.80 24.83
C LEU A 91 12.90 -8.83 25.57
N GLY A 92 13.06 -10.13 25.32
CA GLY A 92 12.23 -11.18 25.93
C GLY A 92 12.18 -11.13 27.46
N ARG A 93 13.28 -10.74 28.12
CA ARG A 93 13.33 -10.58 29.59
C ARG A 93 12.54 -9.38 30.11
N LEU A 94 12.33 -8.37 29.26
CA LEU A 94 11.57 -7.16 29.58
C LEU A 94 10.10 -7.27 29.15
N ILE A 95 9.80 -8.21 28.24
CA ILE A 95 8.44 -8.46 27.76
C ILE A 95 7.66 -9.20 28.86
N PRO A 96 6.49 -8.70 29.28
CA PRO A 96 5.64 -9.39 30.22
C PRO A 96 5.31 -10.82 29.75
N PRO A 97 5.23 -11.83 30.63
CA PRO A 97 5.01 -13.23 30.24
C PRO A 97 3.75 -13.45 29.39
N ASN A 98 2.69 -12.68 29.63
CA ASN A 98 1.45 -12.74 28.85
C ASN A 98 1.56 -12.13 27.44
N ARG A 99 2.66 -11.42 27.13
CA ARG A 99 2.95 -10.81 25.83
C ARG A 99 4.00 -11.59 25.03
N LEU A 100 4.75 -12.50 25.67
CA LEU A 100 5.73 -13.35 24.98
C LEU A 100 5.11 -14.24 23.88
N PRO A 101 3.94 -14.88 24.08
CA PRO A 101 3.36 -15.74 23.05
C PRO A 101 3.06 -15.02 21.73
N PHE A 102 2.79 -13.72 21.76
CA PHE A 102 2.63 -12.92 20.54
C PHE A 102 3.91 -12.92 19.71
N TRP A 103 5.05 -12.65 20.34
CA TRP A 103 6.34 -12.58 19.66
C TRP A 103 6.79 -13.95 19.17
N GLU A 104 6.57 -15.00 19.96
CA GLU A 104 6.89 -16.39 19.61
C GLU A 104 6.06 -16.90 18.42
N ASN A 105 4.79 -16.47 18.31
CA ASN A 105 3.90 -16.87 17.21
C ASN A 105 3.89 -15.88 16.05
N LEU A 106 4.70 -14.82 16.09
CA LEU A 106 4.78 -13.85 15.00
C LEU A 106 5.27 -14.56 13.72
N PRO A 107 4.55 -14.45 12.58
CA PRO A 107 4.96 -15.08 11.33
C PRO A 107 6.34 -14.59 10.87
N THR A 108 7.11 -15.49 10.27
CA THR A 108 8.43 -15.17 9.71
C THR A 108 8.49 -15.44 8.22
N ASP A 109 9.13 -14.56 7.47
CA ASP A 109 9.45 -14.75 6.06
C ASP A 109 10.88 -14.28 5.80
N LYS A 110 11.67 -15.09 5.09
CA LYS A 110 13.05 -14.77 4.70
C LYS A 110 13.11 -13.63 3.69
N ASN A 111 12.04 -13.43 2.92
CA ASN A 111 11.94 -12.37 1.92
C ASN A 111 11.28 -11.09 2.47
N SER A 112 10.94 -11.04 3.77
CA SER A 112 10.35 -9.85 4.36
C SER A 112 11.36 -8.71 4.39
N ALA A 113 10.96 -7.55 3.86
CA ALA A 113 11.75 -6.31 3.91
C ALA A 113 11.55 -5.54 5.23
N ASP A 114 10.60 -5.97 6.06
CA ASP A 114 10.29 -5.29 7.31
C ASP A 114 11.43 -5.46 8.33
N LEU A 115 11.72 -4.41 9.09
CA LEU A 115 12.75 -4.39 10.14
C LEU A 115 14.19 -4.67 9.65
N ILE A 116 14.42 -4.58 8.33
CA ILE A 116 15.76 -4.52 7.75
C ILE A 116 16.22 -3.06 7.84
N THR A 117 17.29 -2.82 8.60
CA THR A 117 17.94 -1.50 8.61
C THR A 117 18.65 -1.34 7.27
N THR A 118 18.02 -0.65 6.32
CA THR A 118 18.76 -0.14 5.16
C THR A 118 19.65 0.96 5.73
N GLN A 119 20.96 0.72 5.83
CA GLN A 119 21.88 1.82 6.05
C GLN A 119 21.82 2.68 4.79
N GLU A 120 21.13 3.82 4.86
CA GLU A 120 21.26 4.87 3.87
C GLU A 120 22.71 5.37 3.94
N ASN A 121 23.48 5.09 2.89
CA ASN A 121 24.76 5.74 2.62
C ASN A 121 24.52 7.07 1.91
#